data_AF-A0A7S3EC27-F1
#
_entry.id   AF-A0A7S3EC27-F1
#
_cell.length_a   1.000
_cell.length_b   1.000
_cell.length_c   1.000
_cell.angle_alpha   90.00
_cell.angle_beta   90.00
_cell.angle_gamma   90.00
#
_symmetry.space_group_name_H-M   'P 1'
#
loop_
_entity.id
_entity.type
_entity.pdbx_description
1 polymer ?
#
loop_
_entity_poly.entity_id
_entity_poly.type
_entity_poly.pdbx_seq_one_letter_code
_entity_poly.pdbx_strand_id
1 'polypeptide(L)'
;MNNEDVDSGGGDVGVKKAGIENELDLIGSENLDVTDFINMRFPTEESLDNDLESFLENLKEGLRSLDAELEEIVRIERHGGAKSAMEVAAAVEQIQNLKTAIARVSVSAHQAEVAVSDATRDIKPLDCARRNLIETSEGLKNLVDLEAAVTKLENAAEAKDIVQIGASSHLLADVERILKRFDRLPNEGGLPRLVNLRKRASALREKLRLILLDEFEEISRKITTKEKYEMAMMRLKSACQVTNDLGPDLRKEVVGHYVGSRLAAFQTAFSDISSHTLSSLDKRFAWLRREQRVHEEKGIGTIFPTDWGVSRRICEVGYRGQAKAASACGLLSTYK
;
A
#
# COMPACT_ATOMS: atom_id res chain seq x y z
N MET A 1 -32.69 -38.74 26.02
CA MET A 1 -34.11 -39.06 26.16
C MET A 1 -34.34 -40.38 25.45
N ASN A 2 -34.36 -41.42 26.27
CA ASN A 2 -35.20 -42.62 26.20
C ASN A 2 -35.17 -43.54 24.99
N ASN A 3 -34.88 -44.79 25.37
CA ASN A 3 -35.45 -46.05 24.91
C ASN A 3 -34.75 -46.66 23.69
N GLU A 4 -34.38 -47.94 23.68
CA GLU A 4 -34.65 -49.03 24.61
C GLU A 4 -33.67 -50.16 24.23
N ASP A 5 -32.91 -50.63 25.20
CA ASP A 5 -32.35 -51.98 25.21
C ASP A 5 -33.52 -52.96 25.27
N VAL A 6 -33.67 -53.81 24.25
CA VAL A 6 -34.51 -55.02 24.33
C VAL A 6 -33.68 -56.19 23.85
N ASP A 7 -33.03 -56.79 24.85
CA ASP A 7 -33.08 -58.21 25.16
C ASP A 7 -33.55 -59.13 24.02
N SER A 8 -32.65 -59.99 23.57
CA SER A 8 -33.01 -61.25 22.95
C SER A 8 -32.11 -62.31 23.53
N GLY A 9 -32.42 -62.69 24.78
CA GLY A 9 -32.15 -64.02 25.31
C GLY A 9 -32.73 -65.08 24.38
N GLY A 10 -31.92 -65.55 23.45
CA GLY A 10 -32.14 -66.80 22.70
C GLY A 10 -31.86 -67.97 23.63
N GLY A 11 -32.76 -68.22 24.57
CA GLY A 11 -32.78 -69.43 25.37
C GLY A 11 -33.01 -70.65 24.49
N ASP A 12 -32.05 -71.57 24.51
CA ASP A 12 -32.26 -73.01 24.61
C ASP A 12 -33.46 -73.62 23.85
N VAL A 13 -33.50 -73.46 22.52
CA VAL A 13 -34.35 -74.29 21.62
C VAL A 13 -33.50 -75.14 20.66
N GLY A 14 -32.17 -74.94 20.67
CA GLY A 14 -31.24 -75.50 19.68
C GLY A 14 -31.02 -77.00 19.72
N VAL A 15 -31.41 -77.71 20.79
CA VAL A 15 -31.09 -79.14 20.93
C VAL A 15 -32.19 -80.04 20.35
N LYS A 16 -33.46 -79.59 20.28
CA LYS A 16 -34.56 -80.38 19.68
C LYS A 16 -34.79 -80.09 18.20
N LYS A 17 -34.43 -78.90 17.71
CA LYS A 17 -34.64 -78.49 16.32
C LYS A 17 -33.71 -79.24 15.33
N ALA A 18 -32.48 -79.52 15.75
CA ALA A 18 -31.45 -80.17 14.92
C ALA A 18 -31.76 -81.64 14.55
N GLY A 19 -32.60 -82.33 15.33
CA GLY A 19 -33.03 -83.70 15.01
C GLY A 19 -34.04 -83.76 13.86
N ILE A 20 -34.92 -82.76 13.77
CA ILE A 20 -36.01 -82.70 12.79
C ILE A 20 -35.52 -82.08 11.46
N GLU A 21 -34.63 -81.08 11.53
CA GLU A 21 -34.03 -80.44 10.34
C GLU A 21 -33.27 -81.45 9.45
N ASN A 22 -32.55 -82.41 10.04
CA ASN A 22 -31.87 -83.48 9.30
C ASN A 22 -32.82 -84.53 8.69
N GLU A 23 -34.02 -84.72 9.25
CA GLU A 23 -34.97 -85.75 8.79
C GLU A 23 -35.84 -85.27 7.63
N LEU A 24 -36.22 -83.99 7.60
CA LEU A 24 -36.93 -83.41 6.45
C LEU A 24 -36.02 -83.22 5.22
N ASP A 25 -34.72 -82.93 5.42
CA ASP A 25 -33.73 -82.85 4.33
C ASP A 25 -33.54 -84.21 3.62
N LEU A 26 -33.68 -85.33 4.34
CA LEU A 26 -33.66 -86.67 3.74
C LEU A 26 -34.87 -86.90 2.82
N ILE A 27 -36.06 -86.47 3.24
CA ILE A 27 -37.33 -86.64 2.52
C ILE A 27 -37.38 -85.77 1.25
N GLY A 28 -36.67 -84.63 1.24
CA GLY A 28 -36.58 -83.71 0.09
C GLY A 28 -35.55 -84.10 -0.98
N SER A 29 -34.75 -85.16 -0.77
CA SER A 29 -33.76 -85.61 -1.74
C SER A 29 -34.43 -86.34 -2.92
N GLU A 30 -34.03 -86.01 -4.17
CA GLU A 30 -34.65 -86.55 -5.41
C GLU A 30 -34.57 -88.09 -5.56
N ASN A 31 -33.85 -88.79 -4.68
CA ASN A 31 -33.63 -90.24 -4.70
C ASN A 31 -34.05 -90.93 -3.39
N LEU A 32 -35.16 -90.50 -2.75
CA LEU A 32 -35.67 -91.19 -1.56
C LEU A 32 -36.25 -92.56 -1.95
N ASP A 33 -35.56 -93.66 -1.57
CA ASP A 33 -36.17 -94.99 -1.55
C ASP A 33 -37.03 -95.13 -0.29
N VAL A 34 -38.34 -94.96 -0.50
CA VAL A 34 -39.37 -95.03 0.53
C VAL A 34 -39.34 -96.37 1.28
N THR A 35 -38.98 -97.45 0.59
CA THR A 35 -38.93 -98.80 1.14
C THR A 35 -37.77 -98.98 2.10
N ASP A 36 -36.57 -98.51 1.72
CA ASP A 36 -35.38 -98.56 2.57
C ASP A 36 -35.50 -97.63 3.77
N PHE A 37 -36.11 -96.46 3.60
CA PHE A 37 -36.35 -95.51 4.69
C PHE A 37 -37.30 -96.08 5.76
N ILE A 38 -38.40 -96.72 5.32
CA ILE A 38 -39.35 -97.38 6.23
C ILE A 38 -38.70 -98.56 6.95
N ASN A 39 -37.95 -99.39 6.22
CA ASN A 39 -37.26 -100.56 6.80
C ASN A 39 -36.11 -100.17 7.74
N MET A 40 -35.46 -99.03 7.52
CA MET A 40 -34.40 -98.51 8.40
C MET A 40 -34.96 -98.01 9.74
N ARG A 41 -36.19 -97.47 9.75
CA ARG A 41 -36.81 -96.87 10.95
C ARG A 41 -37.76 -97.79 11.69
N PHE A 42 -38.38 -98.74 10.98
CA PHE A 42 -39.22 -99.79 11.56
C PHE A 42 -38.68 -101.18 11.18
N PRO A 43 -37.54 -101.63 11.77
CA PRO A 43 -36.92 -102.89 11.39
C PRO A 43 -37.70 -104.14 11.84
N THR A 44 -38.63 -103.97 12.80
CA THR A 44 -39.42 -105.04 13.41
C THR A 44 -40.89 -104.64 13.55
N GLU A 45 -41.79 -105.63 13.49
CA GLU A 45 -43.25 -105.45 13.54
C GLU A 45 -43.73 -104.79 14.85
N GLU A 46 -43.01 -105.01 15.97
CA GLU A 46 -43.28 -104.37 17.26
C GLU A 46 -42.95 -102.86 17.30
N SER A 47 -41.98 -102.39 16.50
CA SER A 47 -41.66 -100.96 16.38
C SER A 47 -42.69 -100.21 15.54
N LEU A 48 -43.36 -100.91 14.61
CA LEU A 48 -44.42 -100.36 13.79
C LEU A 48 -45.68 -100.04 14.63
N ASP A 49 -46.00 -100.87 15.63
CA ASP A 49 -47.19 -100.69 16.47
C ASP A 49 -47.00 -99.60 17.55
N ASN A 50 -45.78 -99.40 18.05
CA ASN A 50 -45.52 -98.47 19.16
C ASN A 50 -45.04 -97.07 18.73
N ASP A 51 -44.27 -96.96 17.64
CA ASP A 51 -43.58 -95.71 17.28
C ASP A 51 -44.15 -95.03 16.01
N LEU A 52 -45.10 -95.66 15.31
CA LEU A 52 -45.71 -95.11 14.10
C LEU A 52 -46.61 -93.90 14.40
N GLU A 53 -47.43 -93.99 15.44
CA GLU A 53 -48.36 -92.92 15.83
C GLU A 53 -47.60 -91.66 16.25
N SER A 54 -46.53 -91.82 17.04
CA SER A 54 -45.66 -90.73 17.49
C SER A 54 -44.84 -90.12 16.35
N PHE A 55 -44.38 -90.94 15.40
CA PHE A 55 -43.71 -90.45 14.18
C PHE A 55 -44.67 -89.67 13.27
N LEU A 56 -45.89 -90.18 13.05
CA LEU A 56 -46.92 -89.47 12.29
C LEU A 56 -47.33 -88.16 12.97
N GLU A 57 -47.39 -88.13 14.30
CA GLU A 57 -47.67 -86.91 15.05
C GLU A 57 -46.53 -85.90 14.93
N ASN A 58 -45.27 -86.33 15.07
CA ASN A 58 -44.09 -85.48 14.86
C ASN A 58 -43.98 -84.95 13.42
N LEU A 59 -44.29 -85.77 12.41
CA LEU A 59 -44.28 -85.35 11.01
C LEU A 59 -45.42 -84.38 10.71
N LYS A 60 -46.62 -84.62 11.27
CA LYS A 60 -47.74 -83.66 11.19
C LYS A 60 -47.42 -82.35 11.92
N GLU A 61 -46.72 -82.41 13.05
CA GLU A 61 -46.27 -81.23 13.79
C GLU A 61 -45.18 -80.47 13.04
N GLY A 62 -44.21 -81.17 12.44
CA GLY A 62 -43.20 -80.60 11.55
C GLY A 62 -43.82 -79.95 10.30
N LEU A 63 -44.80 -80.61 9.67
CA LEU A 63 -45.54 -80.05 8.53
C LEU A 63 -46.32 -78.79 8.94
N ARG A 64 -47.02 -78.81 10.08
CA ARG A 64 -47.71 -77.63 10.62
C ARG A 64 -46.75 -76.50 10.97
N SER A 65 -45.58 -76.82 11.51
CA SER A 65 -44.53 -75.83 11.81
C SER A 65 -43.99 -75.21 10.53
N LEU A 66 -43.74 -76.02 9.49
CA LEU A 66 -43.26 -75.53 8.20
C LEU A 66 -44.32 -74.69 7.49
N ASP A 67 -45.58 -75.11 7.51
CA ASP A 67 -46.70 -74.33 6.95
C ASP A 67 -46.86 -72.99 7.66
N ALA A 68 -46.73 -72.95 9.00
CA ALA A 68 -46.77 -71.72 9.77
C ALA A 68 -45.59 -70.80 9.47
N GLU A 69 -44.38 -71.36 9.30
CA GLU A 69 -43.18 -70.61 8.90
C GLU A 69 -43.33 -70.05 7.48
N LEU A 70 -43.86 -70.84 6.55
CA LEU A 70 -44.07 -70.44 5.16
C LEU A 70 -45.18 -69.37 5.04
N GLU A 71 -46.26 -69.49 5.83
CA GLU A 71 -47.29 -68.46 5.91
C GLU A 71 -46.74 -67.14 6.45
N GLU A 72 -45.89 -67.19 7.49
CA GLU A 72 -45.24 -66.00 8.04
C GLU A 72 -44.26 -65.37 7.04
N ILE A 73 -43.44 -66.16 6.33
CA ILE A 73 -42.54 -65.68 5.29
C ILE A 73 -43.34 -65.01 4.15
N VAL A 74 -44.40 -65.65 3.65
CA VAL A 74 -45.26 -65.07 2.60
C VAL A 74 -45.95 -63.80 3.08
N ARG A 75 -46.34 -63.74 4.35
CA ARG A 75 -46.93 -62.54 4.94
C ARG A 75 -45.91 -61.40 5.03
N ILE A 76 -44.69 -61.67 5.50
CA ILE A 76 -43.59 -60.71 5.59
C ILE A 76 -43.20 -60.22 4.20
N GLU A 77 -43.13 -61.10 3.20
CA GLU A 77 -42.78 -60.71 1.83
C GLU A 77 -43.88 -59.85 1.17
N ARG A 78 -45.16 -60.22 1.36
CA ARG A 78 -46.29 -59.42 0.86
C ARG A 78 -46.40 -58.05 1.52
N HIS A 79 -46.22 -57.98 2.84
CA HIS A 79 -46.29 -56.70 3.57
C HIS A 79 -45.00 -55.88 3.40
N GLY A 80 -43.86 -56.55 3.34
CA GLY A 80 -42.54 -55.96 3.10
C GLY A 80 -42.43 -55.35 1.72
N GLY A 81 -42.85 -56.05 0.67
CA GLY A 81 -42.86 -55.54 -0.71
C GLY A 81 -43.72 -54.28 -0.87
N ALA A 82 -44.93 -54.27 -0.28
CA ALA A 82 -45.80 -53.10 -0.31
C ALA A 82 -45.22 -51.92 0.50
N LYS A 83 -44.67 -52.18 1.69
CA LYS A 83 -44.05 -51.16 2.54
C LYS A 83 -42.78 -50.57 1.91
N SER A 84 -41.90 -51.42 1.37
CA SER A 84 -40.69 -51.00 0.66
C SER A 84 -41.02 -50.20 -0.60
N ALA A 85 -42.04 -50.58 -1.37
CA ALA A 85 -42.51 -49.78 -2.50
C ALA A 85 -43.01 -48.39 -2.05
N MET A 86 -43.70 -48.32 -0.91
CA MET A 86 -44.19 -47.06 -0.35
C MET A 86 -43.04 -46.16 0.15
N GLU A 87 -42.03 -46.75 0.82
CA GLU A 87 -40.83 -46.03 1.28
C GLU A 87 -39.99 -45.52 0.10
N VAL A 88 -39.83 -46.32 -0.96
CA VAL A 88 -39.17 -45.90 -2.19
C VAL A 88 -39.93 -44.76 -2.86
N ALA A 89 -41.27 -44.85 -2.96
CA ALA A 89 -42.08 -43.78 -3.51
C ALA A 89 -41.94 -42.47 -2.71
N ALA A 90 -41.95 -42.55 -1.37
CA ALA A 90 -41.74 -41.39 -0.50
C ALA A 90 -40.33 -40.79 -0.65
N ALA A 91 -39.29 -41.62 -0.76
CA ALA A 91 -37.92 -41.15 -1.00
C ALA A 91 -37.79 -40.46 -2.37
N VAL A 92 -38.43 -40.99 -3.41
CA VAL A 92 -38.46 -40.36 -4.74
C VAL A 92 -39.17 -39.01 -4.69
N GLU A 93 -40.30 -38.89 -3.98
CA GLU A 93 -40.99 -37.62 -3.78
C GLU A 93 -40.11 -36.60 -3.05
N GLN A 94 -39.43 -37.02 -1.98
CA GLN A 94 -38.50 -36.15 -1.26
C GLN A 94 -37.33 -35.68 -2.14
N ILE A 95 -36.80 -36.54 -3.01
CA ILE A 95 -35.75 -36.17 -3.98
C ILE A 95 -36.28 -35.15 -4.99
N GLN A 96 -37.51 -35.29 -5.47
CA GLN A 96 -38.12 -34.30 -6.36
C GLN A 96 -38.33 -32.95 -5.65
N ASN A 97 -38.78 -32.98 -4.40
CA ASN A 97 -38.92 -31.78 -3.57
C ASN A 97 -37.56 -31.12 -3.30
N LEU A 98 -36.51 -31.91 -3.07
CA LEU A 98 -35.14 -31.39 -2.92
C LEU A 98 -34.63 -30.79 -4.23
N LYS A 99 -34.85 -31.45 -5.37
CA LYS A 99 -34.46 -30.95 -6.68
C LYS A 99 -35.12 -29.60 -7.00
N THR A 100 -36.42 -29.46 -6.70
CA THR A 100 -37.13 -28.18 -6.88
C THR A 100 -36.68 -27.12 -5.88
N ALA A 101 -36.35 -27.49 -4.64
CA ALA A 101 -35.76 -26.58 -3.67
C ALA A 101 -34.38 -26.07 -4.12
N ILE A 102 -33.51 -26.96 -4.62
CA ILE A 102 -32.20 -26.60 -5.17
C ILE A 102 -32.35 -25.66 -6.37
N ALA A 103 -33.28 -25.95 -7.29
CA ALA A 103 -33.54 -25.08 -8.43
C ALA A 103 -33.99 -23.67 -7.99
N ARG A 104 -34.87 -23.58 -6.98
CA ARG A 104 -35.28 -22.29 -6.40
C ARG A 104 -34.13 -21.53 -5.76
N VAL A 105 -33.30 -22.21 -4.97
CA VAL A 105 -32.10 -21.61 -4.36
C VAL A 105 -31.14 -21.12 -5.43
N SER A 106 -30.94 -21.89 -6.51
CA SER A 106 -30.08 -21.49 -7.62
C SER A 106 -30.57 -20.22 -8.33
N VAL A 107 -31.88 -20.13 -8.61
CA VAL A 107 -32.46 -18.92 -9.22
C VAL A 107 -32.37 -17.73 -8.27
N SER A 108 -32.67 -17.93 -6.98
CA SER A 108 -32.56 -16.89 -5.96
C SER A 108 -31.12 -16.39 -5.78
N ALA A 109 -30.14 -17.30 -5.80
CA ALA A 109 -28.73 -16.96 -5.73
C ALA A 109 -28.27 -16.14 -6.94
N HIS A 110 -28.72 -16.51 -8.15
CA HIS A 110 -28.42 -15.72 -9.35
C HIS A 110 -29.08 -14.34 -9.33
N GLN A 111 -30.33 -14.24 -8.87
CA GLN A 111 -31.00 -12.95 -8.68
C GLN A 111 -30.29 -12.07 -7.64
N ALA A 112 -29.81 -12.68 -6.54
CA ALA A 112 -29.03 -11.98 -5.52
C ALA A 112 -27.68 -11.51 -6.08
N GLU A 113 -27.00 -12.32 -6.89
CA GLU A 113 -25.78 -11.94 -7.60
C GLU A 113 -26.00 -10.73 -8.50
N VAL A 114 -27.03 -10.75 -9.35
CA VAL A 114 -27.38 -9.63 -10.22
C VAL A 114 -27.71 -8.39 -9.40
N ALA A 115 -28.53 -8.51 -8.34
CA ALA A 115 -28.89 -7.39 -7.47
C ALA A 115 -27.65 -6.78 -6.78
N VAL A 116 -26.70 -7.61 -6.33
CA VAL A 116 -25.45 -7.14 -5.72
C VAL A 116 -24.54 -6.50 -6.77
N SER A 117 -24.43 -7.09 -7.96
CA SER A 117 -23.67 -6.51 -9.07
C SER A 117 -24.21 -5.13 -9.45
N ASP A 118 -25.53 -4.99 -9.57
CA ASP A 118 -26.19 -3.72 -9.88
C ASP A 118 -26.01 -2.69 -8.76
N ALA A 119 -26.18 -3.11 -7.50
CA ALA A 119 -25.99 -2.24 -6.33
C ALA A 119 -24.54 -1.77 -6.17
N THR A 120 -23.56 -2.58 -6.60
CA THR A 120 -22.12 -2.28 -6.45
C THR A 120 -21.48 -1.67 -7.70
N ARG A 121 -22.20 -1.62 -8.82
CA ARG A 121 -21.74 -1.10 -10.11
C ARG A 121 -21.14 0.30 -10.00
N ASP A 122 -21.78 1.16 -9.22
CA ASP A 122 -21.47 2.60 -9.21
C ASP A 122 -20.44 2.98 -8.13
N ILE A 123 -20.00 2.03 -7.28
CA ILE A 123 -19.03 2.30 -6.20
C ILE A 123 -17.71 2.84 -6.75
N LYS A 124 -17.15 2.18 -7.78
CA LYS A 124 -15.87 2.60 -8.37
C LYS A 124 -15.97 3.95 -9.09
N PRO A 125 -16.95 4.19 -9.98
CA PRO A 125 -17.15 5.51 -10.57
C PRO A 125 -17.35 6.61 -9.54
N LEU A 126 -18.13 6.35 -8.48
CA LEU A 126 -18.39 7.33 -7.42
C LEU A 126 -17.13 7.64 -6.61
N ASP A 127 -16.31 6.64 -6.30
CA ASP A 127 -15.03 6.83 -5.64
C ASP A 127 -14.05 7.65 -6.51
N CYS A 128 -14.01 7.38 -7.82
CA CYS A 128 -13.25 8.18 -8.77
C CYS A 128 -13.75 9.63 -8.83
N ALA A 129 -15.07 9.84 -8.89
CA ALA A 129 -15.66 11.17 -8.86
C ALA A 129 -15.31 11.92 -7.55
N ARG A 130 -15.42 11.23 -6.40
CA ARG A 130 -15.04 11.77 -5.11
C ARG A 130 -13.57 12.19 -5.08
N ARG A 131 -12.66 11.34 -5.55
CA ARG A 131 -11.22 11.64 -5.61
C ARG A 131 -10.96 12.86 -6.49
N ASN A 132 -11.55 12.90 -7.69
CA ASN A 132 -11.43 14.03 -8.61
C ASN A 132 -11.95 15.33 -7.98
N LEU A 133 -13.06 15.28 -7.24
CA LEU A 133 -13.60 16.44 -6.54
C LEU A 133 -12.67 16.92 -5.42
N ILE A 134 -12.08 16.01 -4.64
CA ILE A 134 -11.09 16.35 -3.61
C ILE A 134 -9.85 16.98 -4.24
N GLU A 135 -9.28 16.35 -5.28
CA GLU A 135 -8.13 16.88 -6.00
C GLU A 135 -8.40 18.25 -6.61
N THR A 136 -9.59 18.45 -7.19
CA THR A 136 -10.01 19.74 -7.76
C THR A 136 -10.19 20.79 -6.66
N SER A 137 -10.83 20.44 -5.55
CA SER A 137 -11.04 21.35 -4.41
C SER A 137 -9.71 21.80 -3.80
N GLU A 138 -8.78 20.87 -3.56
CA GLU A 138 -7.45 21.20 -3.09
C GLU A 138 -6.65 22.00 -4.12
N GLY A 139 -6.81 21.70 -5.42
CA GLY A 139 -6.21 22.45 -6.51
C GLY A 139 -6.68 23.92 -6.51
N LEU A 140 -7.99 24.15 -6.36
CA LEU A 140 -8.56 25.49 -6.28
C LEU A 140 -8.05 26.23 -5.05
N LYS A 141 -8.02 25.58 -3.88
CA LYS A 141 -7.44 26.17 -2.66
C LYS A 141 -5.98 26.57 -2.88
N ASN A 142 -5.17 25.68 -3.46
CA ASN A 142 -3.77 25.95 -3.76
C ASN A 142 -3.60 27.15 -4.72
N LEU A 143 -4.50 27.35 -5.69
CA LEU A 143 -4.45 28.52 -6.57
C LEU A 143 -4.71 29.82 -5.81
N VAL A 144 -5.67 29.82 -4.88
CA VAL A 144 -5.96 30.97 -4.00
C VAL A 144 -4.77 31.25 -3.09
N ASP A 145 -4.22 30.21 -2.46
CA ASP A 145 -3.04 30.32 -1.59
C ASP A 145 -1.82 30.84 -2.37
N LEU A 146 -1.63 30.37 -3.62
CA LEU A 146 -0.57 30.85 -4.51
C LEU A 146 -0.76 32.34 -4.85
N GLU A 147 -1.97 32.77 -5.20
CA GLU A 147 -2.25 34.18 -5.49
C GLU A 147 -2.01 35.08 -4.28
N ALA A 148 -2.43 34.66 -3.08
CA ALA A 148 -2.18 35.38 -1.84
C ALA A 148 -0.68 35.45 -1.51
N ALA A 149 0.04 34.33 -1.63
CA ALA A 149 1.48 34.27 -1.37
C ALA A 149 2.28 35.15 -2.33
N VAL A 150 2.02 35.05 -3.64
CA VAL A 150 2.68 35.88 -4.66
C VAL A 150 2.39 37.36 -4.41
N THR A 151 1.15 37.74 -4.15
CA THR A 151 0.77 39.15 -3.90
C THR A 151 1.47 39.69 -2.64
N LYS A 152 1.53 38.91 -1.55
CA LYS A 152 2.23 39.33 -0.32
C LYS A 152 3.73 39.53 -0.55
N LEU A 153 4.36 38.62 -1.29
CA LEU A 153 5.78 38.71 -1.63
C LEU A 153 6.08 39.85 -2.62
N GLU A 154 5.20 40.11 -3.59
CA GLU A 154 5.29 41.26 -4.50
C GLU A 154 5.25 42.58 -3.72
N ASN A 155 4.31 42.74 -2.79
CA ASN A 155 4.22 43.94 -1.94
C ASN A 155 5.48 44.13 -1.08
N ALA A 156 5.99 43.05 -0.48
CA ALA A 156 7.23 43.13 0.31
C ALA A 156 8.46 43.45 -0.56
N ALA A 157 8.50 42.93 -1.80
CA ALA A 157 9.53 43.24 -2.78
C ALA A 157 9.44 44.69 -3.31
N GLU A 158 8.23 45.25 -3.42
CA GLU A 158 8.03 46.68 -3.74
C GLU A 158 8.53 47.60 -2.63
N ALA A 159 8.25 47.25 -1.38
CA ALA A 159 8.77 47.95 -0.21
C ALA A 159 10.27 47.76 0.03
N LYS A 160 10.93 46.86 -0.73
CA LYS A 160 12.30 46.39 -0.50
C LYS A 160 12.55 45.93 0.95
N ASP A 161 11.52 45.39 1.61
CA ASP A 161 11.62 44.91 2.99
C ASP A 161 12.12 43.46 3.03
N ILE A 162 13.44 43.30 2.97
CA ILE A 162 14.11 42.00 2.97
C ILE A 162 13.92 41.25 4.29
N VAL A 163 13.69 41.96 5.39
CA VAL A 163 13.40 41.33 6.68
C VAL A 163 12.03 40.67 6.63
N GLN A 164 11.02 41.35 6.08
CA GLN A 164 9.69 40.80 5.89
C GLN A 164 9.67 39.64 4.87
N ILE A 165 10.45 39.73 3.79
CA ILE A 165 10.61 38.64 2.81
C ILE A 165 11.25 37.42 3.49
N GLY A 166 12.32 37.62 4.29
CA GLY A 166 12.96 36.55 5.06
C GLY A 166 12.03 35.92 6.10
N ALA A 167 11.23 36.73 6.80
CA ALA A 167 10.19 36.22 7.71
C ALA A 167 9.10 35.41 6.97
N SER A 168 8.89 35.71 5.69
CA SER A 168 7.96 35.02 4.80
C SER A 168 8.61 33.91 3.97
N SER A 169 9.76 33.38 4.41
CA SER A 169 10.50 32.27 3.77
C SER A 169 9.61 31.06 3.42
N HIS A 170 8.69 30.68 4.31
CA HIS A 170 7.74 29.59 4.07
C HIS A 170 6.86 29.84 2.82
N LEU A 171 6.50 31.09 2.52
CA LEU A 171 5.70 31.43 1.34
C LEU A 171 6.48 31.23 0.04
N LEU A 172 7.80 31.47 0.03
CA LEU A 172 8.63 31.20 -1.15
C LEU A 172 8.68 29.70 -1.43
N ALA A 173 8.87 28.89 -0.39
CA ALA A 173 8.83 27.43 -0.50
C ALA A 173 7.44 26.93 -0.94
N ASP A 174 6.36 27.52 -0.42
CA ASP A 174 4.99 27.18 -0.80
C ASP A 174 4.68 27.53 -2.25
N VAL A 175 5.13 28.70 -2.74
CA VAL A 175 4.98 29.09 -4.15
C VAL A 175 5.64 28.05 -5.06
N GLU A 176 6.88 27.65 -4.79
CA GLU A 176 7.55 26.62 -5.59
C GLU A 176 6.86 25.25 -5.51
N ARG A 177 6.45 24.82 -4.31
CA ARG A 177 5.75 23.56 -4.08
C ARG A 177 4.41 23.50 -4.81
N ILE A 178 3.62 24.57 -4.73
CA ILE A 178 2.30 24.65 -5.38
C ILE A 178 2.47 24.68 -6.89
N LEU A 179 3.42 25.47 -7.42
CA LEU A 179 3.69 25.51 -8.86
C LEU A 179 4.08 24.13 -9.40
N LYS A 180 4.95 23.39 -8.69
CA LYS A 180 5.34 22.02 -9.05
C LYS A 180 4.16 21.06 -9.13
N ARG A 181 3.17 21.17 -8.22
CA ARG A 181 1.95 20.34 -8.28
C ARG A 181 1.21 20.53 -9.61
N PHE A 182 1.26 21.74 -10.17
CA PHE A 182 0.59 22.08 -11.40
C PHE A 182 1.42 21.82 -12.66
N ASP A 183 2.67 21.36 -12.59
CA ASP A 183 3.57 21.19 -13.75
C ASP A 183 2.96 20.32 -14.87
N ARG A 184 2.07 19.39 -14.51
CA ARG A 184 1.34 18.55 -15.48
C ARG A 184 0.36 19.35 -16.35
N LEU A 185 -0.09 20.51 -15.89
CA LEU A 185 -1.00 21.39 -16.63
C LEU A 185 -0.21 22.25 -17.62
N PRO A 186 -0.64 22.31 -18.89
CA PRO A 186 0.07 23.00 -19.94
C PRO A 186 0.24 24.50 -19.62
N ASN A 187 1.42 25.03 -19.97
CA ASN A 187 1.76 26.44 -19.81
C ASN A 187 1.04 27.33 -20.84
N GLU A 188 0.81 26.82 -22.04
CA GLU A 188 0.13 27.54 -23.13
C GLU A 188 -1.20 26.84 -23.46
N GLY A 189 -2.27 27.62 -23.62
CA GLY A 189 -3.63 27.09 -23.78
C GLY A 189 -4.26 26.49 -22.52
N GLY A 190 -3.53 26.47 -21.40
CA GLY A 190 -4.03 26.06 -20.09
C GLY A 190 -4.88 27.14 -19.40
N LEU A 191 -5.15 26.95 -18.11
CA LEU A 191 -5.96 27.87 -17.30
C LEU A 191 -5.31 29.28 -17.24
N PRO A 192 -5.92 30.35 -17.80
CA PRO A 192 -5.29 31.66 -17.92
C PRO A 192 -4.80 32.25 -16.59
N ARG A 193 -5.52 32.00 -15.50
CA ARG A 193 -5.15 32.41 -14.14
C ARG A 193 -3.84 31.79 -13.68
N LEU A 194 -3.67 30.48 -13.87
CA LEU A 194 -2.45 29.76 -13.52
C LEU A 194 -1.25 30.23 -14.37
N VAL A 195 -1.47 30.46 -15.66
CA VAL A 195 -0.43 31.01 -16.55
C VAL A 195 0.02 32.39 -16.09
N ASN A 196 -0.91 33.26 -15.69
CA ASN A 196 -0.58 34.57 -15.12
C ASN A 196 0.21 34.42 -13.81
N LEU A 197 -0.24 33.57 -12.89
CA LEU A 197 0.47 33.32 -11.62
C LEU A 197 1.89 32.78 -11.83
N ARG A 198 2.09 31.88 -12.81
CA ARG A 198 3.44 31.42 -13.20
C ARG A 198 4.33 32.56 -13.66
N LYS A 199 3.81 33.45 -14.52
CA LYS A 199 4.54 34.63 -15.01
C LYS A 199 4.87 35.59 -13.88
N ARG A 200 3.90 35.89 -13.00
CA ARG A 200 4.11 36.73 -11.81
C ARG A 200 5.15 36.14 -10.86
N ALA A 201 5.07 34.85 -10.55
CA ALA A 201 6.05 34.17 -9.71
C ALA A 201 7.46 34.19 -10.31
N SER A 202 7.59 34.00 -11.63
CA SER A 202 8.88 34.11 -12.33
C SER A 202 9.42 35.54 -12.31
N ALA A 203 8.57 36.55 -12.54
CA ALA A 203 8.95 37.96 -12.47
C ALA A 203 9.35 38.38 -11.05
N LEU A 204 8.61 37.92 -10.04
CA LEU A 204 8.93 38.10 -8.63
C LEU A 204 10.29 37.49 -8.29
N ARG A 205 10.59 36.28 -8.78
CA ARG A 205 11.88 35.63 -8.56
C ARG A 205 13.04 36.45 -9.12
N GLU A 206 12.92 36.96 -10.35
CA GLU A 206 13.94 37.84 -10.93
C GLU A 206 14.05 39.17 -10.17
N LYS A 207 12.93 39.76 -9.75
CA LYS A 207 12.92 40.98 -8.94
C LYS A 207 13.63 40.77 -7.59
N LEU A 208 13.34 39.66 -6.90
CA LEU A 208 13.99 39.30 -5.65
C LEU A 208 15.50 39.07 -5.83
N ARG A 209 15.90 38.41 -6.92
CA ARG A 209 17.31 38.25 -7.28
C ARG A 209 18.02 39.60 -7.40
N LEU A 210 17.43 40.57 -8.11
CA LEU A 210 18.01 41.91 -8.25
C LEU A 210 18.07 42.67 -6.91
N ILE A 211 16.99 42.61 -6.11
CA ILE A 211 16.93 43.24 -4.78
C ILE A 211 18.03 42.67 -3.87
N LEU A 212 18.22 41.35 -3.88
CA LEU A 212 19.26 40.71 -3.06
C LEU A 212 20.66 41.16 -3.50
N LEU A 213 20.96 41.18 -4.80
CA LEU A 213 22.27 41.63 -5.29
C LEU A 213 22.58 43.08 -4.86
N ASP A 214 21.61 43.98 -5.02
CA ASP A 214 21.70 45.39 -4.59
C ASP A 214 21.90 45.50 -3.06
N GLU A 215 21.13 44.75 -2.27
CA GLU A 215 21.23 44.77 -0.81
C GLU A 215 22.59 44.25 -0.33
N PHE A 216 23.09 43.13 -0.87
CA PHE A 216 24.40 42.60 -0.51
C PHE A 216 25.51 43.60 -0.84
N GLU A 217 25.39 44.33 -1.96
CA GLU A 217 26.32 45.39 -2.33
C GLU A 217 26.22 46.61 -1.39
N GLU A 218 25.00 47.06 -1.07
CA GLU A 218 24.75 48.17 -0.17
C GLU A 218 25.26 47.90 1.24
N ILE A 219 24.96 46.72 1.79
CA ILE A 219 25.44 46.27 3.09
C ILE A 219 26.97 46.18 3.06
N SER A 220 27.57 45.66 1.98
CA SER A 220 29.04 45.58 1.87
C SER A 220 29.72 46.95 2.02
N ARG A 221 29.12 48.01 1.50
CA ARG A 221 29.59 49.40 1.62
C ARG A 221 29.34 50.01 3.00
N LYS A 222 28.20 49.71 3.63
CA LYS A 222 27.68 50.41 4.82
C LYS A 222 28.13 49.86 6.18
N ILE A 223 28.85 48.74 6.25
CA ILE A 223 29.35 48.11 7.51
C ILE A 223 30.48 48.94 8.20
N THR A 224 30.50 50.26 8.06
CA THR A 224 31.55 51.15 8.60
C THR A 224 31.23 51.78 9.95
N THR A 225 29.96 51.85 10.40
CA THR A 225 29.57 52.49 11.69
C THR A 225 28.70 51.60 12.59
N LYS A 226 28.84 51.76 13.91
CA LYS A 226 28.30 50.85 14.96
C LYS A 226 26.76 50.83 15.07
N GLU A 227 26.08 51.96 14.89
CA GLU A 227 24.59 52.01 14.93
C GLU A 227 23.93 51.42 13.68
N LYS A 228 24.57 51.57 12.52
CA LYS A 228 24.09 50.98 11.25
C LYS A 228 24.40 49.49 11.15
N TYR A 229 25.29 49.00 12.01
CA TYR A 229 25.80 47.65 11.97
C TYR A 229 24.75 46.61 12.39
N GLU A 230 24.00 46.82 13.47
CA GLU A 230 22.99 45.84 13.94
C GLU A 230 21.86 45.65 12.93
N MET A 231 21.29 46.74 12.40
CA MET A 231 20.27 46.69 11.36
C MET A 231 20.80 46.08 10.05
N ALA A 232 22.04 46.40 9.65
CA ALA A 232 22.67 45.77 8.49
C ALA A 232 22.90 44.27 8.72
N MET A 233 23.24 43.85 9.93
CA MET A 233 23.40 42.44 10.32
C MET A 233 22.09 41.67 10.17
N MET A 234 21.00 42.24 10.67
CA MET A 234 19.67 41.66 10.58
C MET A 234 19.24 41.50 9.13
N ARG A 235 19.39 42.56 8.32
CA ARG A 235 19.09 42.52 6.89
C ARG A 235 19.94 41.51 6.14
N LEU A 236 21.24 41.43 6.45
CA LEU A 236 22.15 40.46 5.85
C LEU A 236 21.75 39.02 6.18
N LYS A 237 21.36 38.76 7.43
CA LYS A 237 20.86 37.45 7.86
C LYS A 237 19.58 37.07 7.11
N SER A 238 18.62 37.99 7.00
CA SER A 238 17.40 37.78 6.23
C SER A 238 17.69 37.57 4.74
N ALA A 239 18.60 38.34 4.15
CA ALA A 239 19.03 38.17 2.77
C ALA A 239 19.68 36.80 2.52
N CYS A 240 20.51 36.32 3.44
CA CYS A 240 21.08 34.97 3.40
C CYS A 240 20.01 33.88 3.43
N GLN A 241 18.99 34.04 4.28
CA GLN A 241 17.86 33.11 4.35
C GLN A 241 17.09 33.07 3.03
N VAL A 242 16.67 34.23 2.51
CA VAL A 242 15.95 34.32 1.23
C VAL A 242 16.77 33.76 0.07
N THR A 243 18.08 34.02 0.05
CA THR A 243 18.99 33.46 -0.97
C THR A 243 19.07 31.94 -0.90
N ASN A 244 19.05 31.37 0.30
CA ASN A 244 19.04 29.93 0.49
C ASN A 244 17.74 29.31 -0.04
N ASP A 245 16.60 29.99 0.19
CA ASP A 245 15.28 29.54 -0.23
C ASP A 245 15.08 29.63 -1.75
N LEU A 246 15.61 30.67 -2.40
CA LEU A 246 15.57 30.80 -3.86
C LEU A 246 16.49 29.78 -4.55
N GLY A 247 17.48 29.21 -3.86
CA GLY A 247 18.24 28.07 -4.34
C GLY A 247 19.72 28.33 -4.66
N PRO A 248 20.44 27.29 -5.12
CA PRO A 248 21.91 27.28 -5.16
C PRO A 248 22.52 28.14 -6.27
N ASP A 249 21.80 28.41 -7.37
CA ASP A 249 22.33 29.21 -8.48
C ASP A 249 22.43 30.68 -8.09
N LEU A 250 21.39 31.22 -7.46
CA LEU A 250 21.42 32.58 -6.91
C LEU A 250 22.49 32.72 -5.82
N ARG A 251 22.68 31.69 -4.99
CA ARG A 251 23.74 31.68 -3.98
C ARG A 251 25.13 31.87 -4.60
N LYS A 252 25.44 31.15 -5.69
CA LYS A 252 26.74 31.29 -6.38
C LYS A 252 26.93 32.70 -6.91
N GLU A 253 25.87 33.28 -7.47
CA GLU A 253 25.87 34.63 -8.00
C GLU A 253 26.05 35.68 -6.91
N VAL A 254 25.26 35.63 -5.84
CA VAL A 254 25.35 36.53 -4.68
C VAL A 254 26.72 36.47 -4.05
N VAL A 255 27.27 35.26 -3.81
CA VAL A 255 28.62 35.10 -3.25
C VAL A 255 29.67 35.68 -4.21
N GLY A 256 29.54 35.44 -5.52
CA GLY A 256 30.43 36.02 -6.52
C GLY A 256 30.40 37.55 -6.53
N HIS A 257 29.21 38.13 -6.50
CA HIS A 257 28.99 39.58 -6.50
C HIS A 257 29.50 40.23 -5.20
N TYR A 258 29.22 39.62 -4.05
CA TYR A 258 29.68 40.09 -2.75
C TYR A 258 31.21 40.08 -2.66
N VAL A 259 31.86 38.97 -3.05
CA VAL A 259 33.32 38.86 -3.06
C VAL A 259 33.94 39.83 -4.07
N GLY A 260 33.34 39.98 -5.25
CA GLY A 260 33.76 40.94 -6.26
C GLY A 260 33.72 42.38 -5.75
N SER A 261 32.61 42.80 -5.14
CA SER A 261 32.45 44.13 -4.54
C SER A 261 33.49 44.40 -3.44
N ARG A 262 33.72 43.44 -2.55
CA ARG A 262 34.75 43.54 -1.49
C ARG A 262 36.16 43.69 -2.07
N LEU A 263 36.47 42.91 -3.11
CA LEU A 263 37.78 42.96 -3.78
C LEU A 263 37.89 44.08 -4.82
N ALA A 264 36.85 44.86 -5.08
CA ALA A 264 36.90 45.95 -6.05
C ALA A 264 37.95 47.01 -5.65
N ALA A 265 38.00 47.38 -4.37
CA ALA A 265 39.02 48.29 -3.85
C ALA A 265 40.45 47.72 -3.99
N PHE A 266 40.61 46.40 -3.85
CA PHE A 266 41.88 45.72 -4.11
C PHE A 266 42.24 45.73 -5.59
N GLN A 267 41.28 45.43 -6.46
CA GLN A 267 41.50 45.45 -7.91
C GLN A 267 41.91 46.83 -8.40
N THR A 268 41.26 47.89 -7.90
CA THR A 268 41.63 49.27 -8.22
C THR A 268 43.00 49.66 -7.64
N ALA A 269 43.30 49.27 -6.40
CA ALA A 269 44.58 49.61 -5.76
C ALA A 269 45.79 48.89 -6.39
N PHE A 270 45.58 47.76 -7.06
CA PHE A 270 46.64 46.92 -7.62
C PHE A 270 46.41 46.57 -9.10
N SER A 271 45.71 47.43 -9.85
CA SER A 271 45.43 47.25 -11.29
C SER A 271 46.67 47.43 -12.17
N ASP A 272 47.64 48.22 -11.70
CA ASP A 272 48.83 48.54 -12.48
C ASP A 272 49.80 47.35 -12.57
N ILE A 273 50.41 47.18 -13.74
CA ILE A 273 51.38 46.11 -14.01
C ILE A 273 52.61 46.23 -13.07
N SER A 274 52.97 47.44 -12.65
CA SER A 274 54.02 47.69 -11.65
C SER A 274 53.69 47.13 -10.27
N SER A 275 52.39 46.98 -9.96
CA SER A 275 51.85 46.37 -8.75
C SER A 275 51.78 44.85 -8.81
N HIS A 276 52.26 44.21 -9.89
CA HIS A 276 52.35 42.76 -10.01
C HIS A 276 53.73 42.19 -9.64
N THR A 277 54.70 43.06 -9.33
CA THR A 277 56.06 42.72 -8.91
C THR A 277 56.12 41.98 -7.56
N LEU A 278 57.23 41.27 -7.29
CA LEU A 278 57.43 40.56 -6.03
C LEU A 278 57.49 41.50 -4.81
N SER A 279 57.94 42.75 -4.99
CA SER A 279 57.99 43.75 -3.92
C SER A 279 56.61 44.29 -3.51
N SER A 280 55.62 44.23 -4.40
CA SER A 280 54.22 44.57 -4.09
C SER A 280 53.45 43.41 -3.46
N LEU A 281 54.02 42.19 -3.46
CA LEU A 281 53.38 40.98 -2.96
C LEU A 281 53.05 41.11 -1.47
N ASP A 282 53.97 41.63 -0.67
CA ASP A 282 53.75 41.88 0.76
C ASP A 282 52.61 42.87 1.02
N LYS A 283 52.51 43.92 0.20
CA LYS A 283 51.43 44.92 0.27
C LYS A 283 50.08 44.31 -0.09
N ARG A 284 50.03 43.45 -1.12
CA ARG A 284 48.82 42.72 -1.52
C ARG A 284 48.35 41.74 -0.44
N PHE A 285 49.27 40.99 0.16
CA PHE A 285 48.99 40.08 1.26
C PHE A 285 48.57 40.82 2.54
N ALA A 286 49.20 41.96 2.85
CA ALA A 286 48.80 42.79 3.97
C ALA A 286 47.39 43.36 3.79
N TRP A 287 47.02 43.77 2.56
CA TRP A 287 45.66 44.21 2.24
C TRP A 287 44.65 43.07 2.44
N LEU A 288 44.92 41.88 1.88
CA LEU A 288 44.02 40.73 2.00
C LEU A 288 43.85 40.27 3.46
N ARG A 289 44.94 40.23 4.24
CA ARG A 289 44.88 39.94 5.68
C ARG A 289 44.05 40.96 6.44
N ARG A 290 44.17 42.25 6.09
CA ARG A 290 43.36 43.32 6.69
C ARG A 290 41.88 43.14 6.37
N GLU A 291 41.54 42.81 5.13
CA GLU A 291 40.15 42.59 4.72
C GLU A 291 39.55 41.35 5.39
N GLN A 292 40.32 40.26 5.48
CA GLN A 292 39.92 39.06 6.21
C GLN A 292 39.70 39.35 7.69
N ARG A 293 40.60 40.12 8.31
CA ARG A 293 40.47 40.54 9.71
C ARG A 293 39.22 41.38 9.93
N VAL A 294 38.90 42.30 9.03
CA VAL A 294 37.65 43.09 9.08
C VAL A 294 36.42 42.18 8.94
N HIS A 295 36.49 41.15 8.09
CA HIS A 295 35.40 40.18 7.91
C HIS A 295 35.18 39.28 9.15
N GLU A 296 36.25 38.92 9.85
CA GLU A 296 36.23 38.08 11.06
C GLU A 296 35.91 38.88 12.34
N GLU A 297 36.59 40.01 12.58
CA GLU A 297 36.41 40.86 13.77
C GLU A 297 35.02 41.52 13.80
N LYS A 298 34.47 41.86 12.63
CA LYS A 298 33.10 42.38 12.52
C LYS A 298 32.07 41.25 12.40
N GLY A 299 32.37 40.00 12.73
CA GLY A 299 31.40 38.91 12.75
C GLY A 299 30.60 38.71 11.45
N ILE A 300 31.04 39.26 10.32
CA ILE A 300 30.31 39.19 9.05
C ILE A 300 30.35 37.75 8.56
N GLY A 301 31.49 37.07 8.77
CA GLY A 301 31.67 35.66 8.43
C GLY A 301 30.78 34.68 9.19
N THR A 302 30.18 35.07 10.33
CA THR A 302 29.29 34.18 11.10
C THR A 302 27.83 34.26 10.67
N ILE A 303 27.45 35.28 9.90
CA ILE A 303 26.08 35.43 9.38
C ILE A 303 25.88 34.56 8.13
N PHE A 304 26.92 34.47 7.30
CA PHE A 304 26.89 33.61 6.14
C PHE A 304 26.84 32.15 6.59
N PRO A 305 25.93 31.33 6.02
CA PRO A 305 25.96 29.91 6.28
C PRO A 305 27.33 29.32 5.96
N THR A 306 27.83 28.41 6.81
CA THR A 306 29.16 27.80 6.68
C THR A 306 29.38 27.17 5.30
N ASP A 307 28.32 26.61 4.73
CA ASP A 307 28.33 25.92 3.43
C ASP A 307 28.60 26.85 2.25
N TRP A 308 28.47 28.16 2.42
CA TRP A 308 28.75 29.14 1.37
C TRP A 308 30.25 29.36 1.19
N GLY A 309 31.06 29.06 2.22
CA GLY A 309 32.51 29.17 2.16
C GLY A 309 33.02 30.56 1.78
N VAL A 310 32.31 31.63 2.17
CA VAL A 310 32.59 33.01 1.74
C VAL A 310 34.03 33.42 2.06
N SER A 311 34.51 33.17 3.29
CA SER A 311 35.90 33.46 3.67
C SER A 311 36.92 32.73 2.79
N ARG A 312 36.69 31.44 2.49
CA ARG A 312 37.53 30.67 1.56
C ARG A 312 37.51 31.29 0.16
N ARG A 313 36.34 31.73 -0.31
CA ARG A 313 36.15 32.33 -1.63
C ARG A 313 36.87 33.68 -1.76
N ILE A 314 36.85 34.52 -0.72
CA ILE A 314 37.60 35.79 -0.67
C ILE A 314 39.09 35.52 -0.84
N CYS A 315 39.63 34.56 -0.08
CA CYS A 315 41.01 34.14 -0.21
C CYS A 315 41.30 33.61 -1.63
N GLU A 316 40.52 32.66 -2.13
CA GLU A 316 40.72 32.04 -3.44
C GLU A 316 40.72 33.06 -4.59
N VAL A 317 39.77 34.00 -4.61
CA VAL A 317 39.70 35.03 -5.65
C VAL A 317 40.85 36.02 -5.51
N GLY A 318 41.24 36.39 -4.28
CA GLY A 318 42.43 37.18 -4.01
C GLY A 318 43.70 36.51 -4.55
N TYR A 319 43.90 35.21 -4.29
CA TYR A 319 45.04 34.43 -4.79
C TYR A 319 45.02 34.25 -6.32
N ARG A 320 43.87 34.00 -6.93
CA ARG A 320 43.75 33.90 -8.40
C ARG A 320 44.05 35.22 -9.09
N GLY A 321 43.68 36.35 -8.48
CA GLY A 321 44.09 37.68 -8.94
C GLY A 321 45.62 37.84 -8.95
N GLN A 322 46.30 37.31 -7.93
CA GLN A 322 47.77 37.30 -7.85
C GLN A 322 48.42 36.36 -8.88
N ALA A 323 47.84 35.18 -9.12
CA ALA A 323 48.37 34.21 -10.08
C ALA A 323 48.25 34.70 -11.54
N LYS A 324 47.14 35.36 -11.89
CA LYS A 324 46.98 36.00 -13.22
C LYS A 324 47.98 37.15 -13.41
N ALA A 325 48.19 37.95 -12.38
CA ALA A 325 49.22 38.98 -12.36
C ALA A 325 50.64 38.41 -12.54
N ALA A 326 50.97 37.31 -11.85
CA ALA A 326 52.27 36.63 -11.98
C ALA A 326 52.47 36.00 -13.37
N SER A 327 51.42 35.44 -13.96
CA SER A 327 51.43 34.92 -15.34
C SER A 327 51.65 36.02 -16.37
N ALA A 328 50.96 37.16 -16.22
CA ALA A 328 51.10 38.32 -17.11
C ALA A 328 52.49 38.98 -17.03
N CYS A 329 53.19 38.86 -15.89
CA CYS A 329 54.59 39.28 -15.74
C CYS A 329 55.61 38.26 -16.25
N GLY A 330 55.19 37.17 -16.91
CA GLY A 330 56.09 36.15 -17.49
C GLY A 330 56.75 35.21 -16.46
N LEU A 331 56.41 35.31 -15.18
CA LEU A 331 57.05 34.54 -14.11
C LEU A 331 56.61 33.06 -14.05
N LEU A 332 55.54 32.68 -14.76
CA LEU A 332 55.11 31.28 -14.86
C LEU A 332 55.70 30.55 -16.08
N SER A 333 56.48 31.24 -16.94
CA SER A 333 57.19 30.59 -18.06
C SER A 333 58.54 29.98 -17.65
N THR A 334 59.00 30.19 -16.42
CA THR A 334 60.33 29.76 -15.95
C THR A 334 60.31 28.55 -15.02
N TYR A 335 59.15 27.90 -14.83
CA TYR A 335 59.06 26.59 -14.18
C TYR A 335 58.50 25.57 -15.18
N LYS A 336 59.40 25.05 -16.02
CA LYS A 336 59.23 23.78 -16.73
C LYS A 336 60.41 22.89 -16.40
#